data_AF-A0A2N3Y1Z4-F1
#
_entry.id   AF-A0A2N3Y1Z4-F1
#
_cell.length_a   1.000
_cell.length_b   1.000
_cell.length_c   1.000
_cell.angle_alpha   90.00
_cell.angle_beta   90.00
_cell.angle_gamma   90.00
#
_symmetry.space_group_name_H-M   'P 1'
#
loop_
_entity.id
_entity.type
_entity.pdbx_description
1 polymer ?
#
loop_
_entity_poly.entity_id
_entity_poly.type
_entity_poly.pdbx_seq_one_letter_code
_entity_poly.pdbx_strand_id
1 'polypeptide(L)'
;MPPSTFVNDLNVAAIRNLAGLATPMALRVAVTLGLTDRLRGDGAAVEQVATELKVSPVALELLLGHLAALGIVERVSTSYRTTVYGATLCSDADNGLTNFLHLDMAGGRSELAFVELLHSITTGEAGYSRRYGQDFWADLDD
;
A
#
# COMPACT_ATOMS: atom_id res chain seq x y z
N MET A 1 3.54 -37.05 22.34
CA MET A 1 2.77 -37.03 21.07
C MET A 1 2.41 -35.58 20.83
N PRO A 2 2.93 -34.90 19.79
CA PRO A 2 2.50 -33.52 19.56
C PRO A 2 1.02 -33.55 19.13
N PRO A 3 0.21 -32.55 19.50
CA PRO A 3 -1.16 -32.48 19.03
C PRO A 3 -1.08 -32.20 17.52
N SER A 4 -1.52 -33.18 16.73
CA SER A 4 -1.76 -33.05 15.30
C SER A 4 -2.65 -31.83 15.08
N THR A 5 -2.04 -30.71 14.74
CA THR A 5 -2.74 -29.48 14.40
C THR A 5 -3.30 -29.73 13.01
N PHE A 6 -4.51 -30.29 12.94
CA PHE A 6 -5.27 -30.31 11.71
C PHE A 6 -5.36 -28.87 11.25
N VAL A 7 -4.65 -28.57 10.16
CA VAL A 7 -4.78 -27.31 9.44
C VAL A 7 -6.21 -27.29 8.92
N ASN A 8 -7.12 -26.68 9.67
CA ASN A 8 -8.48 -26.42 9.20
C ASN A 8 -8.42 -25.27 8.18
N ASP A 9 -9.36 -25.20 7.25
CA ASP A 9 -9.41 -24.17 6.20
C ASP A 9 -9.40 -22.74 6.80
N LEU A 10 -9.98 -22.58 8.00
CA LEU A 10 -9.92 -21.34 8.78
C LEU A 10 -8.48 -20.92 9.14
N ASN A 11 -7.59 -21.88 9.43
CA ASN A 11 -6.18 -21.61 9.72
C ASN A 11 -5.42 -21.19 8.45
N VAL A 12 -5.75 -21.78 7.30
CA VAL A 12 -5.13 -21.43 6.01
C VAL A 12 -5.54 -20.02 5.58
N ALA A 13 -6.82 -19.67 5.69
CA ALA A 13 -7.31 -18.33 5.36
C ALA A 13 -6.68 -17.26 6.27
N ALA A 14 -6.56 -17.53 7.58
CA ALA A 14 -5.90 -16.62 8.51
C ALA A 14 -4.42 -16.38 8.15
N ILE A 15 -3.67 -17.44 7.86
CA ILE A 15 -2.26 -17.32 7.44
C ILE A 15 -2.14 -16.57 6.10
N ARG A 16 -3.03 -16.83 5.14
CA ARG A 16 -3.06 -16.08 3.87
C ARG A 16 -3.32 -14.59 4.07
N ASN A 17 -4.20 -14.23 5.00
CA ASN A 17 -4.47 -12.83 5.30
C ASN A 17 -3.25 -12.14 5.95
N LEU A 18 -2.55 -12.84 6.86
CA LEU A 18 -1.33 -12.32 7.50
C LEU A 18 -0.15 -12.20 6.53
N ALA A 19 -0.02 -13.14 5.59
CA ALA A 19 1.09 -13.17 4.62
C ALA A 19 0.80 -12.39 3.34
N GLY A 20 -0.43 -11.91 3.14
CA GLY A 20 -0.87 -11.27 1.91
C GLY A 20 -0.25 -9.89 1.71
N LEU A 21 0.49 -9.70 0.62
CA LEU A 21 1.11 -8.42 0.28
C LEU A 21 0.21 -7.50 -0.57
N ALA A 22 -0.83 -8.04 -1.21
CA ALA A 22 -1.64 -7.30 -2.17
C ALA A 22 -2.31 -6.05 -1.56
N THR A 23 -3.01 -6.21 -0.44
CA THR A 23 -3.67 -5.10 0.27
C THR A 23 -2.70 -4.03 0.78
N PRO A 24 -1.64 -4.37 1.54
CA PRO A 24 -0.69 -3.35 1.99
C PRO A 24 0.03 -2.65 0.83
N MET A 25 0.28 -3.32 -0.29
CA MET A 25 0.85 -2.68 -1.48
C MET A 25 -0.15 -1.79 -2.22
N ALA A 26 -1.42 -2.18 -2.31
CA ALA A 26 -2.48 -1.37 -2.90
C ALA A 26 -2.64 -0.02 -2.17
N LEU A 27 -2.62 -0.04 -0.83
CA LEU A 27 -2.66 1.19 -0.02
C LEU A 27 -1.45 2.09 -0.26
N ARG A 28 -0.24 1.51 -0.33
CA ARG A 28 0.98 2.26 -0.61
C ARG A 28 0.95 2.91 -2.00
N VAL A 29 0.49 2.19 -3.02
CA VAL A 29 0.31 2.76 -4.37
C VAL A 29 -0.74 3.87 -4.37
N ALA A 30 -1.86 3.70 -3.65
CA ALA A 30 -2.90 4.72 -3.56
C ALA A 30 -2.40 6.03 -2.94
N VAL A 31 -1.61 5.94 -1.87
CA VAL A 31 -0.99 7.10 -1.22
C VAL A 31 0.10 7.72 -2.11
N THR A 32 0.97 6.90 -2.71
CA THR A 32 2.07 7.36 -3.56
C THR A 32 1.55 8.10 -4.81
N LEU A 33 0.45 7.62 -5.40
CA LEU A 33 -0.20 8.29 -6.52
C LEU A 33 -1.14 9.43 -6.07
N GLY A 34 -1.31 9.65 -4.76
CA GLY A 34 -2.23 10.64 -4.20
C GLY A 34 -3.67 10.47 -4.70
N LEU A 35 -4.15 9.23 -4.78
CA LEU A 35 -5.49 8.91 -5.30
C LEU A 35 -6.58 9.43 -4.38
N THR A 36 -6.42 9.27 -3.07
CA THR A 36 -7.43 9.66 -2.09
C THR A 36 -7.66 11.17 -2.08
N ASP A 37 -6.61 11.98 -2.24
CA ASP A 37 -6.72 13.43 -2.41
C ASP A 37 -7.45 13.80 -3.72
N ARG A 38 -7.09 13.16 -4.84
CA ARG A 38 -7.69 13.43 -6.17
C ARG A 38 -9.17 13.06 -6.28
N LEU A 39 -9.59 12.05 -5.53
CA LEU A 39 -10.97 11.54 -5.56
C LEU A 39 -11.85 12.16 -4.47
N ARG A 40 -11.40 13.24 -3.81
CA ARG A 40 -12.23 13.99 -2.83
C ARG A 40 -13.41 14.69 -3.48
N GLY A 41 -14.36 15.13 -2.65
CA GLY A 41 -15.51 15.90 -3.10
C GLY A 41 -16.46 15.06 -3.93
N ASP A 42 -16.72 15.47 -5.18
CA ASP A 42 -17.62 14.75 -6.08
C ASP A 42 -16.98 13.51 -6.74
N GLY A 43 -15.68 13.28 -6.52
CA GLY A 43 -14.93 12.18 -7.12
C GLY A 43 -14.47 12.49 -8.55
N ALA A 44 -13.89 11.48 -9.22
CA ALA A 44 -13.42 11.60 -10.60
C ALA A 44 -13.56 10.30 -11.39
N ALA A 45 -13.66 10.42 -12.71
CA ALA A 45 -13.66 9.28 -13.63
C ALA A 45 -12.25 8.67 -13.74
N VAL A 46 -12.18 7.35 -13.93
CA VAL A 46 -10.90 6.62 -13.95
C VAL A 46 -10.04 7.04 -15.13
N GLU A 47 -10.64 7.29 -16.29
CA GLU A 47 -9.94 7.73 -17.50
C GLU A 47 -9.29 9.10 -17.30
N GLN A 48 -9.96 10.00 -16.57
CA GLN A 48 -9.42 11.31 -16.24
C GLN A 48 -8.19 11.17 -15.34
N VAL A 49 -8.34 10.46 -14.21
CA VAL A 49 -7.24 10.28 -13.24
C VAL A 49 -6.06 9.53 -13.86
N ALA A 50 -6.33 8.50 -14.67
CA ALA A 50 -5.29 7.76 -15.37
C ALA A 50 -4.50 8.65 -16.34
N THR A 51 -5.19 9.54 -17.06
CA THR A 51 -4.55 10.49 -17.98
C THR A 51 -3.68 11.49 -17.23
N GLU A 52 -4.20 12.08 -16.15
CA GLU A 52 -3.47 13.03 -15.31
C GLU A 52 -2.20 12.42 -14.70
N LEU A 53 -2.29 11.18 -14.23
CA LEU A 53 -1.17 10.43 -13.64
C LEU A 53 -0.28 9.73 -14.66
N LYS A 54 -0.66 9.70 -15.95
CA LYS A 54 0.02 8.95 -17.03
C LYS A 54 0.17 7.45 -16.69
N VAL A 55 -0.88 6.84 -16.13
CA VAL A 55 -0.93 5.41 -15.78
C VAL A 55 -1.94 4.67 -16.63
N SER A 56 -1.93 3.34 -16.59
CA SER A 56 -2.92 2.51 -17.28
C SER A 56 -4.30 2.67 -16.64
N PRO A 57 -5.35 3.03 -17.41
CA PRO A 57 -6.72 3.12 -16.88
C PRO A 57 -7.26 1.75 -16.45
N VAL A 58 -6.89 0.66 -17.15
CA VAL A 58 -7.31 -0.70 -16.79
C VAL A 58 -6.71 -1.14 -15.46
N ALA A 59 -5.41 -0.87 -15.24
CA ALA A 59 -4.77 -1.19 -13.98
C ALA A 59 -5.30 -0.32 -12.82
N LEU A 60 -5.59 0.95 -13.11
CA LEU A 60 -6.16 1.86 -12.13
C LEU A 60 -7.58 1.45 -11.73
N GLU A 61 -8.45 1.03 -12.66
CA GLU A 61 -9.79 0.51 -12.36
C GLU A 61 -9.72 -0.71 -11.42
N LEU A 62 -8.79 -1.63 -11.65
CA LEU A 62 -8.60 -2.80 -10.78
C LEU A 62 -8.16 -2.39 -9.37
N LEU A 63 -7.23 -1.44 -9.26
CA LEU A 63 -6.79 -0.90 -7.98
C LEU A 63 -7.95 -0.22 -7.23
N LEU A 64 -8.69 0.65 -7.92
CA LEU A 64 -9.86 1.34 -7.35
C LEU A 64 -10.97 0.37 -6.95
N GLY A 65 -11.18 -0.71 -7.72
CA GLY A 65 -12.07 -1.80 -7.35
C GLY A 65 -11.64 -2.49 -6.05
N HIS A 66 -10.35 -2.76 -5.86
CA HIS A 66 -9.82 -3.31 -4.61
C HIS A 66 -9.98 -2.33 -3.44
N LEU A 67 -9.65 -1.05 -3.64
CA LEU A 67 -9.82 0.00 -2.62
C LEU A 67 -11.29 0.21 -2.26
N ALA A 68 -12.21 0.02 -3.21
CA ALA A 68 -13.65 0.06 -2.95
C ALA A 68 -14.12 -1.12 -2.10
N ALA A 69 -13.60 -2.33 -2.36
CA ALA A 69 -13.87 -3.49 -1.50
C ALA A 69 -13.34 -3.29 -0.06
N LEU A 70 -12.32 -2.45 0.13
CA LEU A 70 -11.80 -2.05 1.44
C LEU A 70 -12.54 -0.86 2.06
N GLY A 71 -13.48 -0.22 1.35
CA GLY A 71 -14.21 0.96 1.82
C GLY A 71 -13.40 2.26 1.83
N ILE A 72 -12.24 2.29 1.18
CA ILE A 72 -11.38 3.50 1.07
C ILE A 72 -11.96 4.48 0.05
N VAL A 73 -12.44 3.96 -1.07
CA VAL A 73 -13.20 4.70 -2.07
C VAL A 73 -14.56 4.04 -2.26
N GLU A 74 -15.47 4.72 -2.93
CA GLU A 74 -16.73 4.15 -3.37
C GLU A 74 -16.96 4.47 -4.84
N ARG A 75 -17.63 3.57 -5.54
CA ARG A 75 -18.01 3.79 -6.94
C ARG A 75 -19.29 4.62 -6.99
N VAL A 76 -19.25 5.73 -7.70
CA VAL A 76 -20.37 6.65 -7.92
C VAL A 76 -20.65 6.72 -9.42
N SER A 77 -21.63 5.95 -9.90
CA SER A 77 -21.92 5.77 -11.33
C SER A 77 -20.67 5.27 -12.10
N THR A 78 -20.08 6.12 -12.94
CA THR A 78 -18.87 5.86 -13.74
C THR A 78 -17.59 6.39 -13.09
N SER A 79 -17.67 6.96 -11.89
CA SER A 79 -16.56 7.60 -11.18
C SER A 79 -16.27 6.90 -9.85
N TYR A 80 -15.16 7.29 -9.22
CA TYR A 80 -14.84 6.91 -7.85
C TYR A 80 -14.74 8.16 -6.96
N ARG A 81 -15.09 8.00 -5.70
CA ARG A 81 -15.00 9.04 -4.67
C ARG A 81 -14.35 8.51 -3.41
N THR A 82 -13.49 9.30 -2.78
CA THR A 82 -12.90 8.98 -1.47
C THR A 82 -13.96 9.01 -0.38
N THR A 83 -14.00 7.96 0.45
CA THR A 83 -14.93 7.89 1.58
C THR A 83 -14.40 8.67 2.79
N VAL A 84 -15.23 8.84 3.82
CA VAL A 84 -14.78 9.39 5.12
C VAL A 84 -13.64 8.56 5.71
N TYR A 85 -13.69 7.22 5.56
CA TYR A 85 -12.62 6.34 6.02
C TYR A 85 -11.34 6.51 5.19
N GLY A 86 -11.46 6.56 3.86
CA GLY A 86 -10.32 6.78 2.97
C GLY A 86 -9.67 8.16 3.10
N ALA A 87 -10.40 9.17 3.59
CA ALA A 87 -9.86 10.49 3.86
C ALA A 87 -8.71 10.48 4.89
N THR A 88 -8.61 9.43 5.71
CA THR A 88 -7.46 9.22 6.62
C THR A 88 -6.14 8.98 5.88
N LEU A 89 -6.17 8.57 4.60
CA LEU A 89 -4.99 8.37 3.77
C LEU A 89 -4.59 9.63 2.97
N CYS A 90 -5.31 10.73 3.12
CA CYS A 90 -4.99 11.95 2.42
C CYS A 90 -3.77 12.65 3.01
N SER A 91 -3.09 13.41 2.16
CA SER A 91 -1.83 14.08 2.50
C SER A 91 -1.90 15.04 3.69
N ASP A 92 -3.08 15.62 3.96
CA ASP A 92 -3.34 16.61 5.01
C ASP A 92 -3.94 16.02 6.30
N ALA A 93 -4.04 14.69 6.41
CA ALA A 93 -4.68 14.03 7.55
C ALA A 93 -3.86 14.06 8.87
N ASP A 94 -2.65 14.62 8.84
CA ASP A 94 -1.71 14.82 9.98
C ASP A 94 -1.61 13.63 10.96
N ASN A 95 -1.55 12.42 10.41
CA ASN A 95 -1.56 11.16 11.17
C ASN A 95 -0.33 10.27 10.87
N GLY A 96 0.64 10.79 10.11
CA GLY A 96 1.87 10.08 9.75
C GLY A 96 1.72 8.98 8.69
N LEU A 97 0.49 8.66 8.23
CA LEU A 97 0.28 7.59 7.25
C LEU A 97 0.90 7.91 5.89
N THR A 98 1.00 9.17 5.49
CA THR A 98 1.69 9.57 4.26
C THR A 98 3.16 9.13 4.30
N ASN A 99 3.91 9.48 5.35
CA ASN A 99 5.30 9.04 5.50
C ASN A 99 5.45 7.52 5.57
N PHE A 100 4.50 6.85 6.23
CA PHE A 100 4.52 5.39 6.40
C PHE A 100 4.20 4.62 5.10
N LEU A 101 3.29 5.13 4.26
CA LEU A 101 2.77 4.42 3.08
C LEU A 101 3.34 4.91 1.75
N HIS A 102 3.81 6.15 1.66
CA HIS A 102 4.37 6.67 0.42
C HIS A 102 5.68 5.96 0.08
N LEU A 103 5.75 5.31 -1.08
CA LEU A 103 6.83 4.38 -1.43
C LEU A 103 8.23 5.04 -1.48
N ASP A 104 8.28 6.34 -1.79
CA ASP A 104 9.52 7.11 -1.88
C ASP A 104 9.88 7.90 -0.61
N MET A 105 9.03 7.87 0.43
CA MET A 105 9.34 8.55 1.70
C MET A 105 10.11 7.62 2.64
N ALA A 106 10.83 8.22 3.59
CA ALA A 106 11.64 7.52 4.61
C ALA A 106 10.93 6.31 5.24
N GLY A 107 9.70 6.51 5.72
CA GLY A 107 8.92 5.45 6.36
C GLY A 107 8.54 4.33 5.38
N GLY A 108 8.00 4.68 4.22
CA GLY A 108 7.61 3.71 3.19
C GLY A 108 8.79 2.92 2.63
N ARG A 109 9.93 3.56 2.38
CA ARG A 109 11.17 2.88 1.95
C ARG A 109 11.64 1.89 3.01
N SER A 110 11.62 2.28 4.28
CA SER A 110 11.97 1.42 5.42
C SER A 110 11.08 0.19 5.50
N GLU A 111 9.76 0.36 5.38
CA GLU A 111 8.79 -0.74 5.40
C GLU A 111 9.03 -1.72 4.23
N LEU A 112 9.34 -1.24 3.04
CA LEU A 112 9.62 -2.12 1.89
C LEU A 112 10.93 -2.90 2.04
N ALA A 113 11.85 -2.48 2.91
CA ALA A 113 13.07 -3.23 3.19
C ALA A 113 12.79 -4.58 3.88
N PHE A 114 11.60 -4.78 4.46
CA PHE A 114 11.19 -6.09 5.00
C PHE A 114 11.10 -7.20 3.94
N VAL A 115 11.07 -6.86 2.64
CA VAL A 115 11.21 -7.87 1.57
C VAL A 115 12.56 -8.58 1.64
N GLU A 116 13.60 -7.92 2.17
CA GLU A 116 14.93 -8.48 2.39
C GLU A 116 15.09 -9.11 3.78
N LEU A 117 14.01 -9.36 4.52
CA LEU A 117 14.08 -9.91 5.89
C LEU A 117 14.86 -11.24 5.95
N LEU A 118 14.75 -12.09 4.92
CA LEU A 118 15.53 -13.33 4.85
C LEU A 118 17.04 -13.06 4.87
N HIS A 119 17.51 -12.05 4.13
CA HIS A 119 18.92 -11.66 4.15
C HIS A 119 19.33 -11.21 5.55
N SER A 120 18.54 -10.35 6.19
CA SER A 120 18.83 -9.88 7.54
C SER A 120 18.94 -11.01 8.55
N ILE A 121 18.03 -11.99 8.49
CA ILE A 121 18.03 -13.13 9.42
C ILE A 121 19.21 -14.08 9.16
N THR A 122 19.56 -14.30 7.90
CA THR A 122 20.61 -15.28 7.53
C THR A 122 22.03 -14.74 7.69
N THR A 123 22.21 -13.43 7.61
CA THR A 123 23.54 -12.79 7.63
C THR A 123 23.77 -11.92 8.86
N GLY A 124 22.71 -11.41 9.49
CA GLY A 124 22.79 -10.36 10.51
C GLY A 124 22.96 -8.95 9.95
N GLU A 125 23.04 -8.77 8.63
CA GLU A 125 23.22 -7.48 7.97
C GLU A 125 21.89 -6.77 7.70
N ALA A 126 21.91 -5.45 7.44
CA ALA A 126 20.70 -4.67 7.21
C ALA A 126 20.10 -4.90 5.81
N GLY A 127 18.84 -5.32 5.75
CA GLY A 127 18.08 -5.48 4.50
C GLY A 127 17.88 -4.18 3.71
N TYR A 128 17.91 -3.01 4.37
CA TYR A 128 17.76 -1.71 3.70
C TYR A 128 18.87 -1.47 2.68
N SER A 129 20.13 -1.62 3.12
CA SER A 129 21.31 -1.40 2.28
C SER A 129 21.36 -2.37 1.11
N ARG A 130 20.90 -3.60 1.31
CA ARG A 130 20.76 -4.58 0.23
C ARG A 130 19.72 -4.16 -0.83
N ARG A 131 18.60 -3.59 -0.39
CA ARG A 131 17.50 -3.18 -1.28
C ARG A 131 17.80 -1.90 -2.06
N TYR A 132 18.35 -0.89 -1.39
CA TYR A 132 18.52 0.46 -1.93
C TYR A 132 19.96 0.81 -2.30
N GLY A 133 20.93 -0.06 -1.99
CA GLY A 133 22.34 0.15 -2.34
C GLY A 133 23.07 1.14 -1.43
N GLN A 134 22.40 1.71 -0.42
CA GLN A 134 22.99 2.62 0.55
C GLN A 134 22.38 2.47 1.95
N ASP A 135 23.10 2.94 2.96
CA ASP A 135 22.60 2.95 4.35
C ASP A 135 21.39 3.87 4.51
N PHE A 136 20.50 3.52 5.44
CA PHE A 136 19.27 4.27 5.68
C PHE A 136 19.51 5.74 6.01
N TRP A 137 20.48 6.05 6.87
CA TRP A 137 20.71 7.44 7.28
C TRP A 137 21.32 8.26 6.14
N ALA A 138 22.23 7.67 5.37
CA ALA A 138 22.77 8.30 4.17
C ALA A 138 21.67 8.61 3.14
N ASP A 139 20.71 7.71 2.96
CA ASP A 139 19.57 7.89 2.05
C ASP A 139 18.56 8.97 2.51
N LEU A 140 18.57 9.36 3.79
CA LEU A 140 17.74 10.45 4.31
C LEU A 140 18.38 11.83 4.17
N ASP A 141 19.70 11.86 4.06
CA ASP A 141 20.48 13.10 3.93
C ASP A 141 20.58 13.57 2.45
N ASP A 142 20.19 12.71 1.49
CA ASP A 142 20.09 12.99 0.04
C ASP A 142 18.74 13.62 -0.36
#